data_AF-A0A7L6AX30-F1
#
_entry.id   AF-A0A7L6AX30-F1
#
_cell.length_a   1.000
_cell.length_b   1.000
_cell.length_c   1.000
_cell.angle_alpha   90.00
_cell.angle_beta   90.00
_cell.angle_gamma   90.00
#
_symmetry.space_group_name_H-M   'P 1'
#
loop_
_entity.id
_entity.type
_entity.pdbx_description
1 polymer ?
#
loop_
_entity_poly.entity_id
_entity_poly.type
_entity_poly.pdbx_seq_one_letter_code
_entity_poly.pdbx_strand_id
1 'polypeptide(L)'
;MEEGKRYHVGDPGWNTIYSARINRFLTIAAEHGTSIFWVGLPIMGQDKYGDKIRIINQLVASACAGQKMAKYFDTWSVLAADNGAYSSFLKMRKDKKYASGKDEIHLTEAGGEIMTNYFLSAIKPYVNWSAL
;
A
#
# COMPACT_ATOMS: atom_id res chain seq x y z
N MET A 1 -15.65 13.93 3.77
CA MET A 1 -16.10 15.32 3.80
C MET A 1 -15.31 16.03 4.89
N GLU A 2 -15.06 17.33 4.72
CA GLU A 2 -14.58 18.23 5.77
C GLU A 2 -15.50 19.44 5.73
N GLU A 3 -16.00 19.87 6.89
CA GLU A 3 -16.87 21.06 7.02
C GLU A 3 -18.06 21.07 6.01
N GLY A 4 -18.66 19.90 5.78
CA GLY A 4 -19.78 19.75 4.83
C GLY A 4 -19.38 19.69 3.35
N LYS A 5 -18.10 19.88 2.99
CA LYS A 5 -17.61 19.78 1.61
C LYS A 5 -17.07 18.39 1.28
N ARG A 6 -17.44 17.86 0.11
CA ARG A 6 -16.87 16.63 -0.46
C ARG A 6 -15.62 16.95 -1.27
N TYR A 7 -14.59 16.14 -1.08
CA TYR A 7 -13.34 16.17 -1.82
C TYR A 7 -13.10 14.80 -2.45
N HIS A 8 -12.55 14.77 -3.66
CA HIS A 8 -12.21 13.54 -4.39
C HIS A 8 -10.70 13.30 -4.35
N VAL A 9 -10.30 12.03 -4.40
CA VAL A 9 -8.88 11.67 -4.47
C VAL A 9 -8.22 12.37 -5.65
N GLY A 10 -7.09 13.03 -5.40
CA GLY A 10 -6.36 13.83 -6.39
C GLY A 10 -6.69 15.32 -6.38
N ASP A 11 -7.82 15.74 -5.81
CA ASP A 11 -8.08 17.17 -5.59
C ASP A 11 -7.01 17.73 -4.64
N PRO A 12 -6.46 18.94 -4.87
CA PRO A 12 -5.48 19.54 -3.97
C PRO A 12 -5.94 19.58 -2.51
N GLY A 13 -7.21 19.93 -2.28
CA GLY A 13 -7.80 19.93 -0.94
C GLY A 13 -7.87 18.53 -0.32
N TRP A 14 -8.15 17.49 -1.12
CA TRP A 14 -8.13 16.11 -0.65
C TRP A 14 -6.72 15.68 -0.24
N ASN A 15 -5.72 15.99 -1.06
CA ASN A 15 -4.32 15.63 -0.81
C ASN A 15 -3.81 16.28 0.49
N THR A 16 -4.17 17.54 0.73
CA THR A 16 -3.85 18.25 1.99
C THR A 16 -4.50 17.57 3.19
N ILE A 17 -5.82 17.32 3.14
CA ILE A 17 -6.57 16.70 4.24
C ILE A 17 -6.02 15.29 4.53
N TYR A 18 -5.82 14.48 3.49
CA TYR A 18 -5.36 13.10 3.63
C TYR A 18 -3.92 13.04 4.19
N SER A 19 -3.02 13.88 3.69
CA SER A 19 -1.65 14.00 4.21
C SER A 19 -1.62 14.43 5.68
N ALA A 20 -2.46 15.38 6.07
CA ALA A 20 -2.56 15.82 7.46
C ALA A 20 -3.00 14.66 8.37
N ARG A 21 -3.95 13.84 7.92
CA ARG A 21 -4.44 12.67 8.66
C ARG A 21 -3.38 11.57 8.78
N ILE A 22 -2.65 11.25 7.71
CA ILE A 22 -1.54 10.27 7.77
C ILE A 22 -0.46 10.76 8.74
N ASN A 23 -0.04 12.02 8.62
CA ASN A 23 0.97 12.58 9.51
C ASN A 23 0.51 12.55 10.97
N ARG A 24 -0.76 12.90 11.26
CA ARG A 24 -1.28 12.83 12.63
C ARG A 24 -1.29 11.39 13.14
N PHE A 25 -1.68 10.41 12.33
CA PHE A 25 -1.63 9.00 12.70
C PHE A 25 -0.20 8.54 13.03
N LEU A 26 0.77 8.85 12.18
CA LEU A 26 2.18 8.50 12.40
C LEU A 26 2.76 9.20 13.64
N THR A 27 2.38 10.46 13.89
CA THR A 27 2.76 11.19 15.11
C THR A 27 2.21 10.50 16.36
N ILE A 28 0.94 10.09 16.38
CA ILE A 28 0.35 9.37 17.52
C ILE A 28 1.10 8.06 17.77
N ALA A 29 1.34 7.26 16.72
CA ALA A 29 2.13 6.04 16.87
C ALA A 29 3.52 6.33 17.44
N ALA A 30 4.14 7.43 16.98
CA ALA A 30 5.46 7.82 17.43
C ALA A 30 5.49 8.26 18.90
N GLU A 31 4.49 9.03 19.35
CA GLU A 31 4.31 9.44 20.75
C GLU A 31 4.19 8.24 21.70
N HIS A 32 3.68 7.11 21.20
CA HIS A 32 3.54 5.85 21.93
C HIS A 32 4.69 4.87 21.70
N GLY A 33 5.82 5.30 21.10
CA GLY A 33 6.97 4.42 20.88
C GLY A 33 6.71 3.28 19.87
N THR A 34 5.66 3.39 19.06
CA THR A 34 5.23 2.34 18.12
C THR A 34 5.85 2.57 16.75
N SER A 35 6.52 1.55 16.23
CA SER A 35 7.02 1.54 14.85
C SER A 35 5.92 1.13 13.87
N ILE A 36 5.84 1.83 12.73
CA ILE A 36 4.86 1.57 11.67
C ILE A 36 5.57 1.04 10.44
N PHE A 37 5.15 -0.13 9.98
CA PHE A 37 5.40 -0.59 8.62
C PHE A 37 4.14 -0.36 7.79
N TRP A 38 4.19 0.61 6.89
CA TRP A 38 3.08 0.90 5.99
C TRP A 38 3.27 0.15 4.68
N VAL A 39 2.41 -0.84 4.43
CA VAL A 39 2.38 -1.59 3.17
C VAL A 39 1.60 -0.78 2.13
N GLY A 40 2.26 -0.46 1.02
CA GLY A 40 1.62 0.20 -0.11
C GLY A 40 0.50 -0.64 -0.72
N LEU A 41 -0.29 -0.02 -1.58
CA LEU A 41 -1.30 -0.73 -2.35
C LEU A 41 -0.69 -1.18 -3.69
N PRO A 42 -0.89 -2.44 -4.10
CA PRO A 42 -0.39 -2.94 -5.39
C PRO A 42 -1.19 -2.38 -6.57
N ILE A 43 -0.71 -2.61 -7.79
CA ILE A 43 -1.42 -2.28 -9.02
C ILE A 43 -2.82 -2.92 -9.08
N MET A 44 -3.81 -2.16 -9.56
CA MET A 44 -5.20 -2.59 -9.75
C MET A 44 -5.56 -2.58 -11.24
N GLY A 45 -6.54 -3.39 -11.66
CA GLY A 45 -6.89 -3.52 -13.08
C GLY A 45 -7.78 -2.42 -13.63
N GLN A 46 -8.52 -1.73 -12.75
CA GLN A 46 -9.36 -0.61 -13.15
C GLN A 46 -8.58 0.71 -13.11
N ASP A 47 -8.35 1.33 -14.27
CA ASP A 47 -7.58 2.58 -14.42
C ASP A 47 -8.02 3.70 -13.48
N LYS A 48 -9.34 3.88 -13.31
CA LYS A 48 -9.93 4.91 -12.42
C LYS A 48 -9.50 4.77 -10.94
N TYR A 49 -9.06 3.58 -10.54
CA TYR A 49 -8.48 3.33 -9.23
C TYR A 49 -6.96 3.37 -9.28
N GLY A 50 -6.32 2.92 -10.37
CA GLY A 50 -4.88 2.98 -10.57
C GLY A 50 -4.28 4.37 -10.25
N ASP A 51 -4.83 5.43 -10.85
CA ASP A 51 -4.33 6.79 -10.60
C ASP A 51 -4.56 7.27 -9.17
N LYS A 52 -5.74 6.94 -8.60
CA LYS A 52 -6.06 7.27 -7.20
C LYS A 52 -5.11 6.58 -6.24
N ILE A 53 -4.80 5.31 -6.49
CA ILE A 53 -3.88 4.53 -5.66
C ILE A 53 -2.44 5.03 -5.81
N ARG A 54 -2.00 5.44 -7.00
CA ARG A 54 -0.69 6.11 -7.17
C ARG A 54 -0.57 7.34 -6.30
N ILE A 55 -1.59 8.21 -6.31
CA ILE A 55 -1.62 9.42 -5.48
C ILE A 55 -1.58 9.05 -4.00
N ILE A 56 -2.42 8.11 -3.56
CA ILE A 56 -2.45 7.66 -2.16
C ILE A 56 -1.08 7.11 -1.71
N ASN A 57 -0.49 6.21 -2.50
CA ASN A 57 0.81 5.61 -2.21
C ASN A 57 1.90 6.69 -2.12
N GLN A 58 1.90 7.67 -3.03
CA GLN A 58 2.86 8.79 -2.99
C GLN A 58 2.72 9.61 -1.70
N LEU A 59 1.49 10.00 -1.32
CA LEU A 59 1.27 10.78 -0.09
C LEU A 59 1.70 10.02 1.17
N VAL A 60 1.39 8.72 1.23
CA VAL A 60 1.81 7.85 2.33
C VAL A 60 3.33 7.70 2.38
N ALA A 61 3.97 7.43 1.23
CA ALA A 61 5.41 7.27 1.15
C ALA A 61 6.13 8.54 1.61
N SER A 62 5.66 9.71 1.16
CA SER A 62 6.18 11.02 1.60
C SER A 62 6.00 11.23 3.11
N ALA A 63 4.84 10.90 3.68
CA ALA A 63 4.61 11.04 5.12
C ALA A 63 5.51 10.09 5.94
N CYS A 64 5.66 8.83 5.51
CA CYS A 64 6.56 7.88 6.17
C CYS A 64 8.02 8.33 6.11
N ALA A 65 8.46 8.91 4.98
CA ALA A 65 9.83 9.42 4.85
C ALA A 65 10.16 10.54 5.85
N GLY A 66 9.15 11.29 6.32
CA GLY A 66 9.31 12.32 7.35
C GLY A 66 9.33 11.79 8.80
N GLN A 67 9.12 10.49 9.02
CA GLN A 67 8.89 9.91 10.35
C GLN A 67 9.90 8.79 10.64
N LYS A 68 10.77 8.98 11.63
CA LYS A 68 11.86 8.02 11.94
C LYS A 68 11.37 6.61 12.28
N MET A 69 10.20 6.50 12.90
CA MET A 69 9.61 5.22 13.31
C MET A 69 8.60 4.67 12.28
N ALA A 70 8.53 5.26 11.08
CA ALA A 70 7.69 4.78 10.01
C ALA A 70 8.53 4.31 8.82
N LYS A 71 8.10 3.25 8.16
CA LYS A 71 8.69 2.80 6.91
C LYS A 71 7.60 2.40 5.91
N TYR A 72 7.67 2.98 4.72
CA TYR A 72 6.81 2.60 3.59
C TYR A 72 7.44 1.44 2.81
N PHE A 73 6.62 0.46 2.44
CA PHE A 73 6.98 -0.65 1.57
C PHE A 73 6.22 -0.53 0.26
N ASP A 74 6.95 -0.25 -0.83
CA ASP A 74 6.34 -0.14 -2.15
C ASP A 74 5.99 -1.53 -2.69
N THR A 75 4.71 -1.75 -2.94
CA THR A 75 4.18 -3.01 -3.46
C THR A 75 3.55 -2.86 -4.84
N TRP A 76 3.70 -1.70 -5.50
CA TRP A 76 3.02 -1.44 -6.77
C TRP A 76 3.27 -2.54 -7.80
N SER A 77 4.53 -2.94 -7.96
CA SER A 77 4.98 -3.94 -8.93
C SER A 77 4.88 -5.38 -8.45
N VAL A 78 4.55 -5.64 -7.18
CA VAL A 78 4.53 -7.01 -6.61
C VAL A 78 3.52 -7.90 -7.32
N LEU A 79 2.40 -7.31 -7.75
CA LEU A 79 1.35 -8.01 -8.50
C LEU A 79 1.27 -7.57 -9.97
N ALA A 80 2.29 -6.87 -10.48
CA ALA A 80 2.37 -6.53 -11.89
C ALA A 80 2.88 -7.72 -12.70
N ALA A 81 2.51 -7.76 -13.98
CA ALA A 81 3.18 -8.62 -14.95
C ALA A 81 4.62 -8.13 -15.19
N ASP A 82 5.43 -8.96 -15.86
CA ASP A 82 6.84 -8.66 -16.16
C ASP A 82 7.03 -7.35 -16.95
N ASN A 83 6.00 -6.93 -17.71
CA ASN A 83 5.99 -5.65 -18.44
C ASN A 83 5.50 -4.45 -17.61
N GLY A 84 5.26 -4.63 -16.30
CA GLY A 84 4.76 -3.61 -15.39
C GLY A 84 3.25 -3.33 -15.48
N ALA A 85 2.52 -4.01 -16.37
CA ALA A 85 1.07 -3.87 -16.48
C ALA A 85 0.35 -4.67 -15.40
N TYR A 86 -0.92 -4.31 -15.16
CA TYR A 86 -1.80 -5.15 -14.35
C TYR A 86 -1.95 -6.53 -15.00
N SER A 87 -1.98 -7.57 -14.16
CA SER A 87 -2.40 -8.90 -14.55
C SER A 87 -3.27 -9.49 -13.47
N SER A 88 -4.45 -9.99 -13.85
CA SER A 88 -5.30 -10.75 -12.94
C SER A 88 -4.67 -12.09 -12.55
N PHE A 89 -3.62 -12.53 -13.25
CA PHE A 89 -2.89 -13.76 -12.99
C PHE A 89 -1.43 -13.48 -12.62
N LEU A 90 -0.92 -14.18 -11.62
CA LEU A 90 0.52 -14.27 -11.41
C LEU A 90 0.94 -15.71 -11.65
N LYS A 91 2.01 -15.92 -12.41
CA LYS A 91 2.58 -17.25 -12.65
C LYS A 91 3.20 -17.76 -11.34
N MET A 92 2.37 -18.26 -10.44
CA MET A 92 2.79 -18.90 -9.20
C MET A 92 2.93 -20.40 -9.45
N ARG A 93 4.13 -20.82 -9.85
CA ARG A 93 4.43 -22.23 -10.22
C ARG A 93 3.46 -22.73 -11.30
N LYS A 94 3.43 -24.04 -11.57
CA LYS A 94 2.75 -24.64 -12.74
C LYS A 94 1.26 -24.32 -12.88
N ASP A 95 0.63 -23.75 -11.84
CA ASP A 95 -0.80 -23.43 -11.82
C ASP A 95 -1.04 -21.92 -11.88
N LYS A 96 -1.91 -21.48 -12.80
CA LYS A 96 -2.34 -20.08 -12.88
C LYS A 96 -3.39 -19.81 -11.80
N LYS A 97 -3.04 -19.04 -10.77
CA LYS A 97 -3.99 -18.51 -9.78
C LYS A 97 -4.24 -17.02 -10.04
N TYR A 98 -5.47 -16.59 -9.78
CA TYR A 98 -5.84 -15.19 -9.85
C TYR A 98 -5.27 -14.44 -8.65
N ALA A 99 -4.62 -13.30 -8.86
CA ALA A 99 -4.09 -12.43 -7.80
C ALA A 99 -5.17 -11.48 -7.24
N SER A 100 -6.17 -11.15 -8.05
CA SER A 100 -7.27 -10.26 -7.73
C SER A 100 -8.61 -10.95 -7.97
N GLY A 101 -9.65 -10.46 -7.29
CA GLY A 101 -11.03 -10.84 -7.52
C GLY A 101 -11.54 -10.34 -8.88
N LYS A 102 -12.79 -10.68 -9.19
CA LYS A 102 -13.45 -10.25 -10.44
C LYS A 102 -13.59 -8.73 -10.57
N ASP A 103 -13.52 -8.00 -9.45
CA ASP A 103 -13.57 -6.54 -9.45
C ASP A 103 -12.22 -5.89 -9.78
N GLU A 104 -11.14 -6.68 -9.90
CA GLU A 104 -9.79 -6.22 -10.22
C GLU A 104 -9.20 -5.21 -9.21
N ILE A 105 -9.78 -5.14 -8.01
CA ILE A 105 -9.42 -4.21 -6.93
C ILE A 105 -8.97 -5.01 -5.71
N HIS A 106 -9.79 -5.96 -5.26
CA HIS A 106 -9.52 -6.72 -4.04
C HIS A 106 -8.69 -7.96 -4.35
N LEU A 107 -7.77 -8.30 -3.45
CA LEU A 107 -6.94 -9.49 -3.60
C LEU A 107 -7.75 -10.76 -3.35
N THR A 108 -7.41 -11.81 -4.08
CA THR A 108 -7.76 -13.18 -3.67
C THR A 108 -6.85 -13.62 -2.53
N GLU A 109 -7.13 -14.79 -1.94
CA GLU A 109 -6.20 -15.44 -1.01
C GLU A 109 -4.80 -15.61 -1.61
N ALA A 110 -4.71 -16.04 -2.88
CA ALA A 110 -3.43 -16.19 -3.56
C ALA A 110 -2.68 -14.85 -3.73
N GLY A 111 -3.39 -13.77 -4.07
CA GLY A 111 -2.78 -12.43 -4.11
C GLY A 111 -2.31 -11.94 -2.74
N GLY A 112 -3.11 -12.20 -1.71
CA GLY A 112 -2.76 -11.91 -0.32
C GLY A 112 -1.52 -12.68 0.15
N GLU A 113 -1.40 -13.95 -0.22
CA GLU A 113 -0.22 -14.78 0.09
C GLU A 113 1.05 -14.22 -0.55
N ILE A 114 0.99 -13.78 -1.81
CA ILE A 114 2.13 -13.17 -2.51
C ILE A 114 2.56 -11.87 -1.80
N MET A 115 1.60 -11.00 -1.48
CA MET A 115 1.86 -9.75 -0.76
C MET A 115 2.45 -10.01 0.63
N THR A 116 1.94 -11.01 1.34
CA THR A 116 2.42 -11.41 2.66
C THR A 116 3.87 -11.92 2.58
N ASN A 117 4.16 -12.82 1.65
CA ASN A 117 5.52 -13.36 1.46
C ASN A 117 6.52 -12.28 1.07
N TYR A 118 6.12 -11.35 0.19
CA TYR A 118 6.92 -10.17 -0.15
C TYR A 118 7.19 -9.33 1.11
N PHE A 119 6.15 -8.97 1.85
CA PHE A 119 6.27 -8.12 3.03
C PHE A 119 7.13 -8.76 4.12
N LEU A 120 6.86 -10.03 4.48
CA LEU A 120 7.63 -10.78 5.46
C LEU A 120 9.12 -10.88 5.08
N SER A 121 9.42 -11.00 3.78
CA SER A 121 10.79 -10.96 3.28
C SER A 121 11.42 -9.58 3.40
N ALA A 122 10.67 -8.53 3.06
CA ALA A 122 11.13 -7.14 3.07
C ALA A 122 11.37 -6.60 4.49
N ILE A 123 10.64 -7.07 5.49
CA ILE A 123 10.79 -6.59 6.88
C ILE A 123 11.91 -7.29 7.66
N LYS A 124 12.52 -8.36 7.15
CA LYS A 124 13.57 -9.12 7.86
C LYS A 124 14.69 -8.26 8.45
N PRO A 125 15.19 -7.20 7.78
CA PRO A 125 16.23 -6.34 8.36
C PRO A 125 15.77 -5.47 9.54
N TYR A 126 14.46 -5.34 9.76
CA TYR A 126 13.85 -4.43 10.73
C TYR A 126 13.23 -5.14 11.92
N VAL A 127 13.07 -6.47 11.86
CA VAL A 127 12.43 -7.27 12.91
C VAL A 127 13.39 -8.34 13.38
N ASN A 128 13.67 -8.35 14.69
CA ASN A 128 14.34 -9.48 15.31
C ASN A 128 13.33 -10.57 15.67
N TRP A 129 13.13 -11.51 14.76
CA TRP A 129 12.17 -12.63 14.96
C TRP A 129 12.50 -13.54 16.13
N SER A 130 13.75 -13.56 16.62
CA SER A 130 14.14 -14.37 17.78
C SER A 130 13.76 -13.77 19.13
N ALA A 131 13.25 -12.54 19.14
CA ALA A 131 12.85 -11.81 20.34
C ALA A 131 11.32 -11.79 20.56
N LEU A 132 10.57 -12.56 19.76
CA LEU A 132 9.12 -12.81 19.89
C LEU A 132 8.90 -14.23 20.41
#